data_AF-A0AAE1I0A0-F1
#
_entry.id   AF-A0AAE1I0A0-F1
#
_cell.length_a   1.000
_cell.length_b   1.000
_cell.length_c   1.000
_cell.angle_alpha   90.00
_cell.angle_beta   90.00
_cell.angle_gamma   90.00
#
_symmetry.space_group_name_H-M   'P 1'
#
loop_
_entity.id
_entity.type
_entity.pdbx_description
1 polymer ?
#
loop_
_entity_poly.entity_id
_entity_poly.type
_entity_poly.pdbx_seq_one_letter_code
_entity_poly.pdbx_strand_id
1 'polypeptide(L)'
;MRCISLFLLLLACYFTVSASQQRSAASKGIEELTDIKDFKKLLRTKNNILVLFISSLKAGDTTVRIFKDAASTVRGQGTMVLVDCSGEGKKMCKKLKVSPEPITLKHYKNGEFHKDYDRKMTVQSMVSFMKDPSGDAPWEEDDTATDVKHLESPESLVRLIKKETRPLLVLFYAPWCGFCKQLKPHYADAARELKDEAVMAAIDVDRPENNVVRHQFNISAFPTLLYFKNGRMQFAYEGANKKNDLVAFMRDPSESARKEREKPKEEPWSATPSDVVHLTADDFDSFIQEEQTVLVMFYAPWCGHCKRMKPDYEKAARMMVDQKIPGKLAAVDATVEQSLAKKFKVQGYPTVKLFHEGQFKFDANVRDVERIITLMKDPTKPPPVPEEEKPWSAVPSEVIHLTTESYKQILKKKRHALVMYYAPWCGHCKNLKPHYQDAAQVFEDEPQVTFAALDCTEHGEVCKFAGVSGYPTLKYYHYYNKGQSDYNGGRTKEDLVKFMRNPPEVAKDEL
;
A
#
# COMPACT_ATOMS: atom_id res chain seq x y z
N MET A 1 47.69 65.93 48.43
CA MET A 1 47.03 65.86 47.11
C MET A 1 45.84 64.91 47.26
N ARG A 2 44.66 65.37 47.65
CA ARG A 2 43.57 65.92 46.80
C ARG A 2 43.13 64.97 45.67
N CYS A 3 42.02 64.25 45.91
CA CYS A 3 40.81 64.14 45.06
C CYS A 3 39.88 63.09 45.71
N ILE A 4 38.93 63.47 46.59
CA ILE A 4 37.55 63.96 46.31
C ILE A 4 36.68 62.79 45.77
N SER A 5 35.88 62.14 46.64
CA SER A 5 34.43 62.39 46.91
C SER A 5 33.51 62.05 45.72
N LEU A 6 32.26 61.60 45.82
CA LEU A 6 31.30 61.24 46.88
C LEU A 6 30.19 60.47 46.12
N PHE A 7 29.62 59.40 46.67
CA PHE A 7 28.22 59.30 47.12
C PHE A 7 27.09 59.26 46.06
N LEU A 8 26.42 58.10 46.04
CA LEU A 8 24.97 57.85 46.07
C LEU A 8 23.97 59.02 45.90
N LEU A 9 22.93 58.68 45.12
CA LEU A 9 21.49 59.01 45.20
C LEU A 9 20.93 60.24 44.46
N LEU A 10 19.99 59.89 43.57
CA LEU A 10 18.68 60.50 43.25
C LEU A 10 18.48 61.28 41.93
N LEU A 11 17.31 60.97 41.36
CA LEU A 11 16.50 61.64 40.33
C LEU A 11 16.88 61.32 38.86
N ALA A 12 16.13 60.49 38.14
CA ALA A 12 14.71 60.55 37.73
C ALA A 12 14.55 61.10 36.29
N CYS A 13 13.72 60.37 35.54
CA CYS A 13 13.00 60.76 34.32
C CYS A 13 13.75 60.78 32.97
N TYR A 14 13.02 60.28 31.96
CA TYR A 14 13.23 60.35 30.50
C TYR A 14 14.25 59.32 29.95
N PHE A 15 13.93 58.32 29.11
CA PHE A 15 12.78 58.01 28.28
C PHE A 15 12.60 56.48 28.17
N THR A 16 11.35 56.08 28.01
CA THR A 16 10.77 54.74 27.90
C THR A 16 10.94 54.09 26.50
N VAL A 17 10.63 52.78 26.44
CA VAL A 17 10.25 51.93 25.28
C VAL A 17 11.41 51.25 24.54
N SER A 18 11.54 49.92 24.41
CA SER A 18 10.81 48.76 24.92
C SER A 18 11.69 47.52 24.74
N ALA A 19 11.86 46.74 25.80
CA ALA A 19 12.01 45.29 25.65
C ALA A 19 10.62 44.66 25.61
N SER A 20 10.46 43.61 24.79
CA SER A 20 9.28 42.75 24.58
C SER A 20 8.34 43.11 23.42
N GLN A 21 7.79 42.04 22.81
CA GLN A 21 6.90 41.91 21.63
C GLN A 21 7.64 41.79 20.29
N GLN A 22 7.61 40.67 19.53
CA GLN A 22 6.85 39.43 19.56
C GLN A 22 7.73 38.28 19.01
N ARG A 23 8.00 37.26 19.82
CA ARG A 23 7.86 35.88 19.35
C ARG A 23 6.35 35.65 19.29
N SER A 24 5.75 35.67 18.10
CA SER A 24 4.33 35.34 17.99
C SER A 24 4.16 33.82 18.10
N ALA A 25 3.16 33.46 18.90
CA ALA A 25 2.75 32.11 19.17
C ALA A 25 2.43 31.34 17.88
N ALA A 26 2.79 30.06 17.86
CA ALA A 26 2.19 29.07 16.97
C ALA A 26 0.68 29.02 17.25
N SER A 27 -0.09 29.84 16.53
CA SER A 27 -1.55 29.83 16.58
C SER A 27 -2.10 29.04 15.39
N LYS A 28 -3.31 28.50 15.56
CA LYS A 28 -4.07 27.61 14.66
C LYS A 28 -4.44 28.26 13.30
N GLY A 29 -3.47 28.83 12.59
CA GLY A 29 -3.65 29.52 11.32
C GLY A 29 -2.79 28.90 10.22
N ILE A 30 -3.32 28.91 9.00
CA ILE A 30 -2.53 28.69 7.80
C ILE A 30 -1.59 29.88 7.59
N GLU A 31 -0.40 29.64 7.03
CA GLU A 31 0.53 30.71 6.70
C GLU A 31 -0.07 31.59 5.58
N GLU A 32 -0.13 32.90 5.84
CA GLU A 32 -0.59 33.91 4.89
C GLU A 32 0.62 34.65 4.32
N LEU A 33 0.74 34.72 2.99
CA LEU A 33 1.84 35.40 2.31
C LEU A 33 1.36 36.65 1.57
N THR A 34 2.04 37.77 1.82
CA THR A 34 1.81 39.06 1.14
C THR A 34 3.02 39.52 0.31
N ASP A 35 4.23 39.00 0.56
CA ASP A 35 5.47 39.39 -0.12
C ASP A 35 6.05 38.30 -1.04
N ILE A 36 6.50 38.71 -2.23
CA ILE A 36 7.05 37.83 -3.26
C ILE A 36 8.39 37.18 -2.87
N LYS A 37 9.19 37.81 -2.00
CA LYS A 37 10.46 37.27 -1.51
C LYS A 37 10.19 36.07 -0.61
N ASP A 38 9.19 36.15 0.26
CA ASP A 38 8.79 35.05 1.12
C ASP A 38 8.20 33.89 0.30
N PHE A 39 7.38 34.20 -0.71
CA PHE A 39 6.92 33.20 -1.68
C PHE A 39 8.07 32.48 -2.39
N LYS A 40 9.08 33.22 -2.88
CA LYS A 40 10.28 32.63 -3.50
C LYS A 40 11.11 31.82 -2.51
N LYS A 41 11.22 32.26 -1.26
CA LYS A 41 11.91 31.51 -0.19
C LYS A 41 11.16 30.21 0.11
N LEU A 42 9.84 30.24 0.15
CA LEU A 42 9.02 29.06 0.33
C LEU A 42 9.26 28.04 -0.78
N LEU A 43 9.20 28.46 -2.05
CA LEU A 43 9.47 27.59 -3.20
C LEU A 43 10.87 26.96 -3.18
N ARG A 44 11.86 27.64 -2.59
CA ARG A 44 13.24 27.10 -2.44
C ARG A 44 13.40 26.13 -1.27
N THR A 45 12.51 26.18 -0.29
CA THR A 45 12.65 25.44 0.98
C THR A 45 11.64 24.31 1.14
N LYS A 46 10.57 24.30 0.34
CA LYS A 46 9.50 23.31 0.39
C LYS A 46 9.26 22.73 -0.99
N ASN A 47 9.07 21.41 -1.06
CA ASN A 47 8.98 20.67 -2.31
C ASN A 47 7.55 20.38 -2.76
N ASN A 48 6.56 20.49 -1.88
CA ASN A 48 5.16 20.15 -2.14
C ASN A 48 4.30 21.25 -1.53
N ILE A 49 3.82 22.17 -2.37
CA ILE A 49 3.15 23.40 -1.93
C ILE A 49 1.84 23.57 -2.68
N LEU A 50 0.72 23.68 -1.97
CA LEU A 50 -0.55 24.12 -2.55
C LEU A 50 -0.87 25.53 -2.06
N VAL A 51 -1.13 26.42 -3.01
CA VAL A 51 -1.33 27.85 -2.75
C VAL A 51 -2.75 28.22 -3.14
N LEU A 52 -3.52 28.71 -2.16
CA LEU A 52 -4.84 29.28 -2.36
C LEU A 52 -4.71 30.78 -2.59
N PHE A 53 -4.94 31.23 -3.81
CA PHE A 53 -5.08 32.65 -4.14
C PHE A 53 -6.55 33.04 -4.06
N ILE A 54 -6.86 34.12 -3.36
CA ILE A 54 -8.22 34.66 -3.24
C ILE A 54 -8.28 36.12 -3.68
N SER A 55 -9.40 36.53 -4.26
CA SER A 55 -9.64 37.93 -4.65
C SER A 55 -9.93 38.83 -3.46
N SER A 56 -10.52 38.28 -2.39
CA SER A 56 -10.66 38.90 -1.07
C SER A 56 -11.06 37.83 -0.05
N LEU A 57 -10.74 38.04 1.23
CA LEU A 57 -11.15 37.15 2.33
C LEU A 57 -12.66 36.92 2.41
N LYS A 58 -13.47 37.94 2.11
CA LYS A 58 -14.94 37.84 2.12
C LYS A 58 -15.49 36.98 0.98
N ALA A 59 -14.86 37.01 -0.20
CA ALA A 59 -15.33 36.27 -1.37
C ALA A 59 -15.02 34.76 -1.31
N GLY A 60 -14.21 34.31 -0.35
CA GLY A 60 -13.73 32.93 -0.25
C GLY A 60 -13.88 32.28 1.13
N ASP A 61 -14.69 32.83 2.05
CA ASP A 61 -14.74 32.42 3.46
C ASP A 61 -14.91 30.90 3.67
N THR A 62 -15.89 30.28 3.01
CA THR A 62 -16.11 28.83 3.06
C THR A 62 -14.90 28.04 2.56
N THR A 63 -14.31 28.47 1.44
CA THR A 63 -13.13 27.84 0.84
C THR A 63 -11.92 27.96 1.75
N VAL A 64 -11.70 29.14 2.34
CA VAL A 64 -10.61 29.39 3.27
C VAL A 64 -10.72 28.49 4.50
N ARG A 65 -11.94 28.25 5.02
CA ARG A 65 -12.17 27.31 6.12
C ARG A 65 -11.78 25.89 5.74
N ILE A 66 -12.28 25.37 4.62
CA ILE A 66 -11.95 24.04 4.11
C ILE A 66 -10.44 23.90 3.90
N PHE A 67 -9.81 24.92 3.33
CA PHE A 67 -8.38 24.94 3.06
C PHE A 67 -7.54 24.95 4.34
N LYS A 68 -7.98 25.69 5.38
CA LYS A 68 -7.36 25.68 6.71
C LYS A 68 -7.47 24.32 7.39
N ASP A 69 -8.65 23.68 7.30
CA ASP A 69 -8.87 22.34 7.86
C ASP A 69 -7.98 21.30 7.17
N ALA A 70 -7.87 21.36 5.83
CA ALA A 70 -6.96 20.52 5.06
C ALA A 70 -5.49 20.78 5.42
N ALA A 71 -5.07 22.05 5.53
CA ALA A 71 -3.73 22.45 5.92
C ALA A 71 -3.30 21.88 7.28
N SER A 72 -4.24 21.83 8.23
CA SER A 72 -4.00 21.24 9.56
C SER A 72 -3.72 19.73 9.50
N THR A 73 -4.33 19.03 8.55
CA THR A 73 -4.23 17.57 8.38
C THR A 73 -2.96 17.17 7.63
N VAL A 74 -2.50 17.98 6.66
CA VAL A 74 -1.31 17.69 5.85
C VAL A 74 0.01 18.15 6.48
N ARG A 75 -0.01 18.63 7.72
CA ARG A 75 1.15 19.19 8.41
C ARG A 75 2.26 18.14 8.50
N GLY A 76 3.41 18.43 7.87
CA GLY A 76 4.56 17.52 7.78
C GLY A 76 4.62 16.67 6.51
N GLN A 77 3.54 16.60 5.73
CA GLN A 77 3.49 15.90 4.42
C GLN A 77 3.55 16.88 3.24
N GLY A 78 3.07 18.11 3.44
CA GLY A 78 3.09 19.18 2.45
C GLY A 78 2.93 20.55 3.09
N THR A 79 3.02 21.61 2.29
CA THR A 79 2.83 22.98 2.74
C THR A 79 1.62 23.58 2.05
N MET A 80 0.67 24.11 2.82
CA MET A 80 -0.51 24.80 2.28
C MET A 80 -0.47 26.25 2.73
N VAL A 81 -0.72 27.18 1.81
CA VAL A 81 -0.48 28.61 2.02
C VAL A 81 -1.61 29.43 1.42
N LEU A 82 -2.02 30.48 2.12
CA LEU A 82 -3.03 31.41 1.66
C LEU A 82 -2.38 32.68 1.13
N VAL A 83 -2.88 33.19 0.00
CA VAL A 83 -2.49 34.47 -0.59
C VAL A 83 -3.75 35.28 -0.86
N ASP A 84 -3.92 36.38 -0.13
CA ASP A 84 -4.94 37.38 -0.43
C ASP A 84 -4.42 38.33 -1.51
N CYS A 85 -5.02 38.28 -2.71
CA CYS A 85 -4.69 39.15 -3.83
C CYS A 85 -5.35 40.54 -3.75
N SER A 86 -6.05 40.84 -2.66
CA SER A 86 -6.45 42.19 -2.28
C SER A 86 -5.35 42.92 -1.50
N GLY A 87 -5.50 44.23 -1.31
CA GLY A 87 -4.60 45.03 -0.46
C GLY A 87 -3.10 44.85 -0.75
N GLU A 88 -2.35 44.41 0.27
CA GLU A 88 -0.89 44.27 0.25
C GLU A 88 -0.40 43.16 -0.72
N GLY A 89 -1.13 42.05 -0.83
CA GLY A 89 -0.77 40.94 -1.71
C GLY A 89 -1.04 41.20 -3.19
N LYS A 90 -1.79 42.26 -3.54
CA LYS A 90 -2.11 42.64 -4.93
C LYS A 90 -0.88 42.76 -5.83
N LYS A 91 0.21 43.36 -5.33
CA LYS A 91 1.47 43.50 -6.09
C LYS A 91 2.13 42.15 -6.36
N MET A 92 2.05 41.23 -5.40
CA MET A 92 2.59 39.88 -5.54
C MET A 92 1.80 39.08 -6.58
N CYS A 93 0.46 39.04 -6.49
CA CYS A 93 -0.37 38.31 -7.45
C CYS A 93 -0.20 38.83 -8.88
N LYS A 94 -0.08 40.15 -9.07
CA LYS A 94 0.23 40.74 -10.38
C LYS A 94 1.57 40.26 -10.94
N LYS A 95 2.62 40.16 -10.11
CA LYS A 95 3.94 39.65 -10.53
C LYS A 95 3.91 38.15 -10.84
N LEU A 96 3.11 37.39 -10.10
CA LEU A 96 2.88 35.96 -10.33
C LEU A 96 1.93 35.69 -11.50
N LYS A 97 1.34 36.74 -12.10
CA LYS A 97 0.33 36.65 -13.16
C LYS A 97 -0.89 35.81 -12.74
N VAL A 98 -1.32 35.96 -11.49
CA VAL A 98 -2.51 35.29 -10.94
C VAL A 98 -3.61 36.33 -10.71
N SER A 99 -4.80 36.06 -11.26
CA SER A 99 -6.00 36.88 -11.13
C SER A 99 -7.16 35.98 -10.69
N PRO A 100 -7.38 35.79 -9.38
CA PRO A 100 -8.40 34.86 -8.89
C PRO A 100 -9.82 35.41 -9.05
N GLU A 101 -10.76 34.57 -9.49
CA GLU A 101 -12.19 34.90 -9.61
C GLU A 101 -13.09 33.73 -9.13
N PRO A 102 -13.64 33.77 -7.89
CA PRO A 102 -13.15 34.50 -6.73
C PRO A 102 -11.87 33.87 -6.13
N ILE A 103 -11.51 32.65 -6.54
CA ILE A 103 -10.36 31.88 -6.04
C ILE A 103 -9.53 31.29 -7.19
N THR A 104 -8.29 30.91 -6.90
CA THR A 104 -7.44 30.09 -7.77
C THR A 104 -6.53 29.25 -6.90
N LEU A 105 -6.46 27.94 -7.15
CA LEU A 105 -5.58 27.03 -6.43
C LEU A 105 -4.47 26.55 -7.37
N LYS A 106 -3.23 26.79 -6.98
CA LYS A 106 -2.05 26.37 -7.76
C LYS A 106 -1.16 25.49 -6.91
N HIS A 107 -0.74 24.37 -7.47
CA HIS A 107 0.24 23.48 -6.86
C HIS A 107 1.63 23.74 -7.45
N TYR A 108 2.62 23.75 -6.57
CA TYR A 108 4.03 23.89 -6.90
C TYR A 108 4.79 22.67 -6.36
N LYS A 109 5.67 22.12 -7.19
CA LYS A 109 6.48 20.95 -6.88
C LYS A 109 7.93 21.27 -7.15
N ASN A 110 8.82 20.99 -6.21
CA ASN A 110 10.27 21.22 -6.33
C ASN A 110 10.65 22.66 -6.77
N GLY A 111 9.91 23.65 -6.28
CA GLY A 111 10.15 25.07 -6.56
C GLY A 111 9.55 25.60 -7.86
N GLU A 112 8.92 24.74 -8.67
CA GLU A 112 8.30 25.12 -9.94
C GLU A 112 6.78 24.92 -9.91
N PHE A 113 6.07 25.60 -10.82
CA PHE A 113 4.64 25.39 -11.01
C PHE A 113 4.41 23.98 -11.56
N HIS A 114 3.54 23.22 -10.89
CA HIS A 114 3.22 21.85 -11.30
C HIS A 114 1.91 21.82 -12.09
N LYS A 115 0.80 22.23 -11.45
CA LYS A 115 -0.53 22.26 -12.06
C LYS A 115 -1.50 23.12 -11.25
N ASP A 116 -2.61 23.47 -11.88
CA ASP A 116 -3.77 23.97 -11.15
C ASP A 116 -4.45 22.82 -10.41
N TYR A 117 -5.04 23.12 -9.25
CA TYR A 117 -5.82 22.13 -8.51
C TYR A 117 -7.10 21.81 -9.26
N ASP A 118 -7.32 20.53 -9.51
CA ASP A 118 -8.34 20.01 -10.42
C ASP A 118 -9.26 18.98 -9.74
N ARG A 119 -9.36 19.02 -8.41
CA ARG A 119 -10.18 18.09 -7.62
C ARG A 119 -11.29 18.80 -6.86
N LYS A 120 -12.16 18.04 -6.17
CA LYS A 120 -13.29 18.60 -5.43
C LYS A 120 -12.83 19.47 -4.26
N MET A 121 -13.50 20.60 -4.03
CA MET A 121 -13.20 21.52 -2.93
C MET A 121 -13.64 20.98 -1.55
N THR A 122 -13.02 19.90 -1.09
CA THR A 122 -13.27 19.25 0.21
C THR A 122 -11.95 18.98 0.94
N VAL A 123 -12.03 18.83 2.28
CA VAL A 123 -10.85 18.54 3.11
C VAL A 123 -10.17 17.25 2.64
N GLN A 124 -10.95 16.18 2.43
CA GLN A 124 -10.44 14.86 2.05
C GLN A 124 -9.76 14.88 0.67
N SER A 125 -10.37 15.54 -0.31
CA SER A 125 -9.80 15.67 -1.66
C SER A 125 -8.49 16.46 -1.65
N MET A 126 -8.43 17.58 -0.92
CA MET A 126 -7.20 18.37 -0.77
C MET A 126 -6.10 17.58 -0.04
N VAL A 127 -6.44 16.85 1.02
CA VAL A 127 -5.49 15.98 1.73
C VAL A 127 -4.97 14.87 0.82
N SER A 128 -5.85 14.24 0.05
CA SER A 128 -5.49 13.21 -0.93
C SER A 128 -4.60 13.77 -2.04
N PHE A 129 -4.93 14.96 -2.56
CA PHE A 129 -4.11 15.66 -3.56
C PHE A 129 -2.72 15.99 -3.01
N MET A 130 -2.61 16.46 -1.77
CA MET A 130 -1.31 16.75 -1.18
C MET A 130 -0.45 15.50 -0.96
N LYS A 131 -1.06 14.32 -0.79
CA LYS A 131 -0.33 13.05 -0.70
C LYS A 131 0.19 12.58 -2.06
N ASP A 132 -0.62 12.72 -3.11
CA ASP A 132 -0.26 12.38 -4.48
C ASP A 132 -0.81 13.43 -5.46
N PRO A 133 -0.07 14.54 -5.68
CA PRO A 133 -0.53 15.64 -6.55
C PRO A 133 -0.41 15.32 -8.03
N SER A 134 0.32 14.25 -8.38
CA SER A 134 0.51 13.78 -9.75
C SER A 134 -0.48 12.67 -10.12
N GLY A 135 -1.10 12.02 -9.13
CA GLY A 135 -2.14 11.02 -9.31
C GLY A 135 -3.46 11.60 -9.83
N ASP A 136 -4.23 10.71 -10.46
CA ASP A 136 -5.59 11.00 -10.91
C ASP A 136 -6.50 11.36 -9.74
N ALA A 137 -7.60 12.08 -10.02
CA ALA A 137 -8.63 12.30 -9.02
C ALA A 137 -9.19 10.94 -8.53
N PRO A 138 -9.44 10.79 -7.21
CA PRO A 138 -10.13 9.63 -6.68
C PRO A 138 -11.48 9.41 -7.38
N TRP A 139 -11.85 8.16 -7.63
CA TRP A 139 -13.03 7.87 -8.44
C TRP A 139 -14.34 8.21 -7.72
N GLU A 140 -14.32 8.17 -6.39
CA GLU A 140 -15.41 8.66 -5.54
C GLU A 140 -15.72 10.15 -5.73
N GLU A 141 -14.79 10.91 -6.34
CA GLU A 141 -15.00 12.32 -6.69
C GLU A 141 -15.65 12.51 -8.08
N ASP A 142 -15.81 11.45 -8.87
CA ASP A 142 -16.41 11.52 -10.20
C ASP A 142 -17.93 11.68 -10.13
N ASP A 143 -18.46 12.79 -10.65
CA ASP A 143 -19.90 13.08 -10.64
C ASP A 143 -20.70 12.10 -11.50
N THR A 144 -20.05 11.43 -12.46
CA THR A 144 -20.69 10.38 -13.26
C THR A 144 -20.89 9.07 -12.47
N ALA A 145 -20.15 8.87 -11.39
CA ALA A 145 -20.15 7.65 -10.58
C ALA A 145 -20.93 7.76 -9.26
N THR A 146 -21.89 8.68 -9.18
CA THR A 146 -22.71 8.93 -7.98
C THR A 146 -23.61 7.77 -7.57
N ASP A 147 -24.02 6.92 -8.53
CA ASP A 147 -24.80 5.71 -8.27
C ASP A 147 -23.93 4.50 -7.91
N VAL A 148 -22.59 4.62 -8.00
CA VAL A 148 -21.66 3.61 -7.51
C VAL A 148 -21.42 3.83 -6.02
N LYS A 149 -21.61 2.78 -5.22
CA LYS A 149 -21.30 2.82 -3.78
C LYS A 149 -19.81 2.62 -3.54
N HIS A 150 -19.08 3.72 -3.37
CA HIS A 150 -17.65 3.70 -3.03
C HIS A 150 -17.45 3.29 -1.57
N LEU A 151 -16.60 2.29 -1.35
CA LEU A 151 -16.32 1.70 -0.05
C LEU A 151 -14.92 2.11 0.41
N GLU A 152 -14.85 2.73 1.58
CA GLU A 152 -13.60 3.30 2.10
C GLU A 152 -12.79 2.29 2.93
N SER A 153 -13.44 1.28 3.51
CA SER A 153 -12.82 0.35 4.45
C SER A 153 -13.33 -1.09 4.32
N PRO A 154 -12.57 -2.10 4.83
CA PRO A 154 -13.01 -3.49 4.85
C PRO A 154 -14.30 -3.69 5.64
N GLU A 155 -14.50 -2.94 6.73
CA GLU A 155 -15.71 -3.01 7.57
C GLU A 155 -16.94 -2.52 6.81
N SER A 156 -16.79 -1.48 5.99
CA SER A 156 -17.86 -0.95 5.16
C SER A 156 -18.31 -1.96 4.10
N LEU A 157 -17.37 -2.69 3.50
CA LEU A 157 -17.63 -3.78 2.57
C LEU A 157 -18.39 -4.92 3.25
N VAL A 158 -17.89 -5.41 4.40
CA VAL A 158 -18.54 -6.50 5.15
C VAL A 158 -19.94 -6.11 5.59
N ARG A 159 -20.13 -4.86 6.07
CA ARG A 159 -21.44 -4.34 6.46
C ARG A 159 -22.39 -4.26 5.25
N LEU A 160 -21.92 -3.83 4.09
CA LEU A 160 -22.73 -3.77 2.87
C LEU A 160 -23.18 -5.18 2.48
N ILE A 161 -22.25 -6.13 2.35
CA ILE A 161 -22.56 -7.52 1.99
C ILE A 161 -23.61 -8.11 2.93
N LYS A 162 -23.45 -7.95 4.24
CA LYS A 162 -24.39 -8.53 5.23
C LYS A 162 -25.79 -7.92 5.19
N LYS A 163 -25.91 -6.62 4.88
CA LYS A 163 -27.18 -5.90 4.93
C LYS A 163 -27.93 -5.90 3.61
N GLU A 164 -27.21 -5.98 2.49
CA GLU A 164 -27.82 -5.87 1.18
C GLU A 164 -28.49 -7.19 0.79
N THR A 165 -29.81 -7.12 0.58
CA THR A 165 -30.62 -8.24 0.12
C THR A 165 -30.76 -8.26 -1.39
N ARG A 166 -30.58 -7.12 -2.06
CA ARG A 166 -30.59 -7.03 -3.52
C ARG A 166 -29.31 -7.66 -4.12
N PRO A 167 -29.33 -8.02 -5.41
CA PRO A 167 -28.11 -8.37 -6.13
C PRO A 167 -27.04 -7.30 -5.95
N LEU A 168 -25.83 -7.69 -5.57
CA LEU A 168 -24.71 -6.80 -5.32
C LEU A 168 -23.52 -7.23 -6.19
N LEU A 169 -22.99 -6.32 -7.00
CA LEU A 169 -21.72 -6.51 -7.69
C LEU A 169 -20.68 -5.60 -7.07
N VAL A 170 -19.54 -6.15 -6.67
CA VAL A 170 -18.44 -5.36 -6.09
C VAL A 170 -17.25 -5.37 -7.04
N LEU A 171 -16.80 -4.18 -7.45
CA LEU A 171 -15.59 -3.94 -8.22
C LEU A 171 -14.40 -3.72 -7.27
N PHE A 172 -13.47 -4.66 -7.27
CA PHE A 172 -12.17 -4.54 -6.59
C PHE A 172 -11.15 -4.00 -7.59
N TYR A 173 -10.63 -2.80 -7.34
CA TYR A 173 -9.76 -2.10 -8.28
C TYR A 173 -8.54 -1.46 -7.60
N ALA A 174 -7.59 -1.01 -8.42
CA ALA A 174 -6.49 -0.14 -8.04
C ALA A 174 -6.48 1.11 -8.94
N PRO A 175 -6.10 2.31 -8.46
CA PRO A 175 -6.13 3.53 -9.27
C PRO A 175 -5.20 3.50 -10.49
N TRP A 176 -4.05 2.85 -10.37
CA TRP A 176 -3.05 2.72 -11.44
C TRP A 176 -3.43 1.68 -12.52
N CYS A 177 -4.47 0.88 -12.30
CA CYS A 177 -4.88 -0.20 -13.21
C CYS A 177 -5.58 0.36 -14.46
N GLY A 178 -4.93 0.23 -15.64
CA GLY A 178 -5.47 0.72 -16.91
C GLY A 178 -6.82 0.10 -17.30
N PHE A 179 -6.99 -1.21 -17.13
CA PHE A 179 -8.28 -1.89 -17.39
C PHE A 179 -9.39 -1.40 -16.46
N CYS A 180 -9.05 -1.07 -15.22
CA CYS A 180 -9.98 -0.51 -14.26
C CYS A 180 -10.44 0.88 -14.72
N LYS A 181 -9.51 1.73 -15.18
CA LYS A 181 -9.84 3.05 -15.75
C LYS A 181 -10.79 2.93 -16.94
N GLN A 182 -10.59 1.95 -17.82
CA GLN A 182 -11.48 1.71 -18.97
C GLN A 182 -12.86 1.19 -18.56
N LEU A 183 -12.95 0.38 -17.50
CA LEU A 183 -14.20 -0.18 -17.00
C LEU A 183 -15.06 0.85 -16.24
N LYS A 184 -14.44 1.77 -15.49
CA LYS A 184 -15.12 2.72 -14.61
C LYS A 184 -16.32 3.44 -15.24
N PRO A 185 -16.24 4.03 -16.45
CA PRO A 185 -17.39 4.70 -17.07
C PRO A 185 -18.56 3.73 -17.34
N HIS A 186 -18.25 2.55 -17.90
CA HIS A 186 -19.25 1.52 -18.16
C HIS A 186 -19.90 0.97 -16.89
N TYR A 187 -19.11 0.84 -15.81
CA TYR A 187 -19.58 0.41 -14.51
C TYR A 187 -20.48 1.45 -13.84
N ALA A 188 -20.12 2.74 -13.93
CA ALA A 188 -20.93 3.85 -13.45
C ALA A 188 -22.27 3.96 -14.20
N ASP A 189 -22.27 3.82 -15.53
CA ASP A 189 -23.49 3.83 -16.33
C ASP A 189 -24.38 2.62 -16.04
N ALA A 190 -23.80 1.44 -15.78
CA ALA A 190 -24.54 0.26 -15.36
C ALA A 190 -25.16 0.47 -13.96
N ALA A 191 -24.41 1.06 -13.03
CA ALA A 191 -24.89 1.37 -11.68
C ALA A 191 -26.09 2.33 -11.71
N ARG A 192 -26.04 3.35 -12.59
CA ARG A 192 -27.14 4.28 -12.80
C ARG A 192 -28.40 3.59 -13.33
N GLU A 193 -28.24 2.70 -14.31
CA GLU A 193 -29.38 1.96 -14.88
C GLU A 193 -30.00 0.98 -13.87
N LEU A 194 -29.17 0.34 -13.05
CA LEU A 194 -29.59 -0.72 -12.12
C LEU A 194 -29.97 -0.22 -10.74
N LYS A 195 -29.98 1.09 -10.48
CA LYS A 195 -30.07 1.71 -9.15
C LYS A 195 -31.19 1.14 -8.26
N ASP A 196 -32.34 0.86 -8.86
CA ASP A 196 -33.52 0.34 -8.16
C ASP A 196 -33.54 -1.20 -8.09
N GLU A 197 -32.88 -1.88 -9.03
CA GLU A 197 -32.85 -3.33 -9.18
C GLU A 197 -31.73 -4.01 -8.37
N ALA A 198 -30.56 -3.36 -8.29
CA ALA A 198 -29.33 -3.93 -7.76
C ALA A 198 -28.41 -2.86 -7.15
N VAL A 199 -27.34 -3.31 -6.50
CA VAL A 199 -26.28 -2.43 -5.98
C VAL A 199 -24.99 -2.70 -6.71
N MET A 200 -24.35 -1.63 -7.15
CA MET A 200 -22.99 -1.67 -7.69
C MET A 200 -22.08 -0.90 -6.75
N ALA A 201 -21.06 -1.57 -6.24
CA ALA A 201 -20.14 -1.02 -5.25
C ALA A 201 -18.70 -1.16 -5.73
N ALA A 202 -17.83 -0.28 -5.27
CA ALA A 202 -16.42 -0.33 -5.62
C ALA A 202 -15.54 -0.13 -4.40
N ILE A 203 -14.41 -0.83 -4.36
CA ILE A 203 -13.41 -0.69 -3.31
C ILE A 203 -12.02 -0.61 -3.93
N ASP A 204 -11.29 0.45 -3.55
CA ASP A 204 -9.88 0.62 -3.85
C ASP A 204 -9.07 -0.25 -2.89
N VAL A 205 -8.53 -1.34 -3.41
CA VAL A 205 -7.73 -2.32 -2.63
C VAL A 205 -6.23 -2.13 -2.79
N ASP A 206 -5.81 -1.01 -3.39
CA ASP A 206 -4.41 -0.57 -3.39
C ASP A 206 -4.06 0.22 -2.12
N ARG A 207 -5.08 0.78 -1.45
CA ARG A 207 -4.91 1.48 -0.18
C ARG A 207 -4.37 0.53 0.90
N PRO A 208 -3.36 0.95 1.69
CA PRO A 208 -2.80 0.15 2.77
C PRO A 208 -3.85 -0.47 3.70
N GLU A 209 -4.86 0.32 4.09
CA GLU A 209 -5.98 -0.09 4.95
C GLU A 209 -6.88 -1.16 4.31
N ASN A 210 -6.97 -1.21 2.98
CA ASN A 210 -7.81 -2.15 2.24
C ASN A 210 -7.06 -3.38 1.73
N ASN A 211 -5.73 -3.45 1.89
CA ASN A 211 -4.93 -4.57 1.39
C ASN A 211 -5.40 -5.95 1.92
N VAL A 212 -5.93 -6.00 3.15
CA VAL A 212 -6.49 -7.23 3.75
C VAL A 212 -7.65 -7.80 2.92
N VAL A 213 -8.41 -6.94 2.24
CA VAL A 213 -9.55 -7.33 1.38
C VAL A 213 -9.07 -8.21 0.23
N ARG A 214 -7.86 -7.96 -0.31
CA ARG A 214 -7.29 -8.79 -1.38
C ARG A 214 -7.08 -10.22 -0.94
N HIS A 215 -6.60 -10.42 0.28
CA HIS A 215 -6.42 -11.76 0.84
C HIS A 215 -7.76 -12.41 1.18
N GLN A 216 -8.67 -11.66 1.79
CA GLN A 216 -9.97 -12.15 2.20
C GLN A 216 -10.82 -12.65 1.01
N PHE A 217 -10.79 -11.94 -0.12
CA PHE A 217 -11.56 -12.27 -1.31
C PHE A 217 -10.71 -12.90 -2.43
N ASN A 218 -9.46 -13.26 -2.15
CA ASN A 218 -8.50 -13.88 -3.09
C ASN A 218 -8.34 -13.09 -4.40
N ILE A 219 -8.22 -11.77 -4.31
CA ILE A 219 -8.07 -10.85 -5.44
C ILE A 219 -6.62 -10.84 -5.92
N SER A 220 -6.34 -11.58 -6.99
CA SER A 220 -5.01 -11.72 -7.60
C SER A 220 -4.77 -10.80 -8.81
N ALA A 221 -5.83 -10.24 -9.40
CA ALA A 221 -5.76 -9.38 -10.57
C ALA A 221 -6.81 -8.26 -10.52
N PHE A 222 -6.60 -7.20 -11.30
CA PHE A 222 -7.51 -6.06 -11.39
C PHE A 222 -7.92 -5.79 -12.85
N PRO A 223 -9.20 -5.42 -13.10
CA PRO A 223 -10.30 -5.41 -12.14
C PRO A 223 -10.76 -6.84 -11.80
N THR A 224 -11.22 -7.05 -10.57
CA THR A 224 -11.99 -8.25 -10.21
C THR A 224 -13.38 -7.84 -9.78
N LEU A 225 -14.40 -8.54 -10.28
CA LEU A 225 -15.81 -8.26 -10.03
C LEU A 225 -16.44 -9.49 -9.37
N LEU A 226 -16.93 -9.35 -8.15
CA LEU A 226 -17.57 -10.46 -7.43
C LEU A 226 -19.05 -10.18 -7.21
N TYR A 227 -19.88 -11.19 -7.52
CA TYR A 227 -21.32 -11.12 -7.36
C TYR A 227 -21.76 -11.72 -6.02
N PHE A 228 -22.60 -10.97 -5.32
CA PHE A 228 -23.15 -11.31 -4.01
C PHE A 228 -24.67 -11.31 -4.08
N LYS A 229 -25.28 -12.28 -3.40
CA LYS A 229 -26.73 -12.35 -3.21
C LYS A 229 -27.02 -12.92 -1.82
N ASN A 230 -27.92 -12.28 -1.08
CA ASN A 230 -28.30 -12.68 0.28
C ASN A 230 -27.10 -12.81 1.23
N GLY A 231 -26.17 -11.84 1.18
CA GLY A 231 -24.98 -11.81 2.03
C GLY A 231 -23.93 -12.89 1.76
N ARG A 232 -24.04 -13.62 0.65
CA ARG A 232 -23.06 -14.63 0.23
C ARG A 232 -22.50 -14.29 -1.15
N MET A 233 -21.18 -14.41 -1.29
CA MET A 233 -20.51 -14.41 -2.59
C MET A 233 -20.95 -15.67 -3.34
N GLN A 234 -21.38 -15.52 -4.61
CA GLN A 234 -21.82 -16.65 -5.43
C GLN A 234 -20.72 -17.02 -6.43
N PHE A 235 -20.28 -16.08 -7.25
CA PHE A 235 -19.27 -16.29 -8.29
C PHE A 235 -18.64 -14.97 -8.73
N ALA A 236 -17.51 -15.07 -9.45
CA ALA A 236 -16.89 -13.94 -10.14
C ALA A 236 -17.66 -13.63 -11.44
N TYR A 237 -17.72 -12.35 -11.80
CA TYR A 237 -18.17 -11.93 -13.11
C TYR A 237 -17.05 -12.11 -14.12
N GLU A 238 -17.32 -12.87 -15.18
CA GLU A 238 -16.38 -13.22 -16.25
C GLU A 238 -16.81 -12.64 -17.62
N GLY A 239 -17.82 -11.76 -17.65
CA GLY A 239 -18.31 -11.14 -18.86
C GLY A 239 -17.43 -10.00 -19.38
N ALA A 240 -17.82 -9.39 -20.50
CA ALA A 240 -17.07 -8.28 -21.08
C ALA A 240 -17.16 -7.01 -20.22
N ASN A 241 -16.09 -6.21 -20.17
CA ASN A 241 -16.04 -4.94 -19.43
C ASN A 241 -16.83 -3.82 -20.14
N LYS A 242 -18.12 -4.03 -20.38
CA LYS A 242 -19.05 -3.13 -21.09
C LYS A 242 -20.36 -3.02 -20.33
N LYS A 243 -21.01 -1.86 -20.46
CA LYS A 243 -22.25 -1.53 -19.74
C LYS A 243 -23.33 -2.61 -19.93
N ASN A 244 -23.61 -2.95 -21.19
CA ASN A 244 -24.70 -3.87 -21.52
C ASN A 244 -24.49 -5.26 -20.93
N ASP A 245 -23.25 -5.77 -20.96
CA ASP A 245 -22.90 -7.07 -20.38
C ASP A 245 -23.03 -7.07 -18.85
N LEU A 246 -22.63 -5.99 -18.18
CA LEU A 246 -22.81 -5.84 -16.73
C LEU A 246 -24.30 -5.82 -16.36
N VAL A 247 -25.10 -5.04 -17.10
CA VAL A 247 -26.55 -4.94 -16.90
C VAL A 247 -27.25 -6.27 -17.13
N ALA A 248 -26.95 -6.92 -18.26
CA ALA A 248 -27.51 -8.22 -18.61
C ALA A 248 -27.19 -9.26 -17.51
N PHE A 249 -25.94 -9.32 -17.05
CA PHE A 249 -25.54 -10.20 -15.97
C PHE A 249 -26.25 -9.91 -14.64
N MET A 250 -26.41 -8.64 -14.27
CA MET A 250 -27.06 -8.28 -13.01
C MET A 250 -28.55 -8.62 -13.00
N ARG A 251 -29.20 -8.56 -14.17
CA ARG A 251 -30.60 -8.98 -14.35
C ARG A 251 -30.73 -10.50 -14.43
N ASP A 252 -29.81 -11.16 -15.13
CA ASP A 252 -29.79 -12.62 -15.25
C ASP A 252 -28.35 -13.19 -15.20
N PRO A 253 -27.90 -13.63 -14.02
CA PRO A 253 -26.59 -14.25 -13.88
C PRO A 253 -26.62 -15.77 -14.14
N SER A 254 -27.69 -16.31 -14.76
CA SER A 254 -27.91 -17.75 -14.92
C SER A 254 -26.79 -18.46 -15.68
N GLU A 255 -26.21 -17.84 -16.71
CA GLU A 255 -25.11 -18.41 -17.49
C GLU A 255 -23.84 -18.54 -16.64
N SER A 256 -23.46 -17.50 -15.89
CA SER A 256 -22.33 -17.57 -14.96
C SER A 256 -22.59 -18.59 -13.86
N ALA A 257 -23.82 -18.66 -13.34
CA ALA A 257 -24.21 -19.69 -12.39
C ALA A 257 -24.16 -21.10 -13.01
N ARG A 258 -24.45 -21.25 -14.31
CA ARG A 258 -24.30 -22.52 -15.04
C ARG A 258 -22.83 -22.89 -15.18
N LYS A 259 -21.99 -21.98 -15.67
CA LYS A 259 -20.53 -22.18 -15.79
C LYS A 259 -19.90 -22.54 -14.45
N GLU A 260 -20.31 -21.89 -13.37
CA GLU A 260 -19.84 -22.21 -12.02
C GLU A 260 -20.29 -23.61 -11.55
N ARG A 261 -21.50 -24.06 -11.94
CA ARG A 261 -21.97 -25.43 -11.68
C ARG A 261 -21.31 -26.49 -12.55
N GLU A 262 -20.92 -26.12 -13.77
CA GLU A 262 -20.23 -26.97 -14.75
C GLU A 262 -18.73 -27.06 -14.48
N LYS A 263 -18.13 -26.10 -13.76
CA LYS A 263 -16.76 -26.26 -13.24
C LYS A 263 -16.73 -27.59 -12.48
N PRO A 264 -15.78 -28.49 -12.80
CA PRO A 264 -15.67 -29.75 -12.10
C PRO A 264 -15.64 -29.45 -10.61
N LYS A 265 -16.60 -30.01 -9.86
CA LYS A 265 -16.49 -29.98 -8.40
C LYS A 265 -15.17 -30.65 -8.09
N GLU A 266 -14.19 -29.86 -7.66
CA GLU A 266 -12.95 -30.42 -7.13
C GLU A 266 -13.36 -31.47 -6.10
N GLU A 267 -12.88 -32.69 -6.29
CA GLU A 267 -13.17 -33.74 -5.33
C GLU A 267 -12.75 -33.23 -3.95
N PRO A 268 -13.57 -33.48 -2.90
CA PRO A 268 -13.22 -33.11 -1.55
C PRO A 268 -11.80 -33.58 -1.27
N TRP A 269 -11.00 -32.78 -0.56
CA TRP A 269 -9.63 -33.21 -0.25
C TRP A 269 -9.62 -34.58 0.46
N SER A 270 -10.64 -34.85 1.28
CA SER A 270 -10.86 -36.14 1.92
C SER A 270 -11.05 -37.34 0.97
N ALA A 271 -11.38 -37.10 -0.30
CA ALA A 271 -11.52 -38.15 -1.31
C ALA A 271 -10.16 -38.56 -1.92
N THR A 272 -9.12 -37.73 -1.77
CA THR A 272 -7.76 -38.07 -2.21
C THR A 272 -7.03 -38.79 -1.06
N PRO A 273 -6.55 -40.03 -1.25
CA PRO A 273 -5.79 -40.72 -0.21
C PRO A 273 -4.52 -39.95 0.15
N SER A 274 -4.36 -39.64 1.44
CA SER A 274 -3.14 -39.03 2.00
C SER A 274 -2.95 -39.44 3.46
N ASP A 275 -1.78 -39.16 4.03
CA ASP A 275 -1.50 -39.38 5.46
C ASP A 275 -2.13 -38.29 6.36
N VAL A 276 -2.90 -37.36 5.78
CA VAL A 276 -3.66 -36.33 6.51
C VAL A 276 -5.03 -36.87 6.90
N VAL A 277 -5.37 -36.76 8.19
CA VAL A 277 -6.68 -37.20 8.69
C VAL A 277 -7.73 -36.12 8.49
N HIS A 278 -8.84 -36.46 7.87
CA HIS A 278 -9.96 -35.52 7.70
C HIS A 278 -10.95 -35.66 8.84
N LEU A 279 -11.10 -34.59 9.62
CA LEU A 279 -11.96 -34.58 10.80
C LEU A 279 -13.27 -33.84 10.54
N THR A 280 -14.32 -34.33 11.19
CA THR A 280 -15.68 -33.79 11.20
C THR A 280 -16.08 -33.42 12.63
N ALA A 281 -17.20 -32.72 12.82
CA ALA A 281 -17.68 -32.43 14.18
C ALA A 281 -17.92 -33.70 15.03
N ASP A 282 -18.18 -34.85 14.40
CA ASP A 282 -18.52 -36.10 15.08
C ASP A 282 -17.28 -36.83 15.64
N ASP A 283 -16.13 -36.75 14.95
CA ASP A 283 -14.90 -37.46 15.31
C ASP A 283 -13.81 -36.57 15.92
N PHE A 284 -13.95 -35.24 15.81
CA PHE A 284 -12.90 -34.30 16.19
C PHE A 284 -12.49 -34.46 17.64
N ASP A 285 -13.44 -34.40 18.57
CA ASP A 285 -13.12 -34.39 20.00
C ASP A 285 -12.54 -35.74 20.45
N SER A 286 -13.01 -36.88 19.94
CA SER A 286 -12.41 -38.19 20.22
C SER A 286 -11.00 -38.31 19.64
N PHE A 287 -10.79 -37.88 18.39
CA PHE A 287 -9.49 -37.98 17.74
C PHE A 287 -8.42 -37.13 18.44
N ILE A 288 -8.77 -35.92 18.87
CA ILE A 288 -7.88 -35.02 19.61
C ILE A 288 -7.53 -35.56 21.00
N GLN A 289 -8.40 -36.38 21.62
CA GLN A 289 -8.14 -37.03 22.90
C GLN A 289 -7.28 -38.29 22.76
N GLU A 290 -7.47 -39.06 21.68
CA GLU A 290 -6.72 -40.30 21.42
C GLU A 290 -5.27 -40.02 20.99
N GLU A 291 -5.06 -39.00 20.17
CA GLU A 291 -3.75 -38.65 19.64
C GLU A 291 -3.02 -37.64 20.53
N GLN A 292 -1.77 -37.93 20.89
CA GLN A 292 -0.99 -37.09 21.82
C GLN A 292 -0.77 -35.66 21.28
N THR A 293 -0.54 -35.52 19.98
CA THR A 293 -0.31 -34.23 19.32
C THR A 293 -0.98 -34.23 17.96
N VAL A 294 -1.83 -33.23 17.70
CA VAL A 294 -2.51 -33.07 16.42
C VAL A 294 -2.38 -31.63 15.94
N LEU A 295 -1.85 -31.46 14.74
CA LEU A 295 -1.87 -30.17 14.04
C LEU A 295 -3.06 -30.18 13.08
N VAL A 296 -4.02 -29.26 13.27
CA VAL A 296 -5.25 -29.21 12.49
C VAL A 296 -5.24 -28.00 11.57
N MET A 297 -5.39 -28.23 10.27
CA MET A 297 -5.59 -27.19 9.26
C MET A 297 -7.10 -26.99 9.00
N PHE A 298 -7.62 -25.83 9.41
CA PHE A 298 -8.94 -25.35 9.01
C PHE A 298 -8.84 -24.66 7.66
N TYR A 299 -9.48 -25.22 6.64
CA TYR A 299 -9.38 -24.76 5.26
C TYR A 299 -10.74 -24.54 4.60
N ALA A 300 -10.71 -23.96 3.41
CA ALA A 300 -11.84 -23.89 2.50
C ALA A 300 -11.42 -24.38 1.10
N PRO A 301 -12.23 -25.18 0.38
CA PRO A 301 -11.84 -25.72 -0.93
C PRO A 301 -11.49 -24.64 -1.95
N TRP A 302 -12.19 -23.51 -1.93
CA TRP A 302 -11.95 -22.37 -2.84
C TRP A 302 -10.79 -21.45 -2.42
N CYS A 303 -10.19 -21.65 -1.25
CA CYS A 303 -9.13 -20.79 -0.73
C CYS A 303 -7.79 -21.06 -1.43
N GLY A 304 -7.31 -20.10 -2.24
CA GLY A 304 -6.04 -20.24 -2.97
C GLY A 304 -4.81 -20.44 -2.08
N HIS A 305 -4.77 -19.82 -0.89
CA HIS A 305 -3.69 -20.06 0.09
C HIS A 305 -3.71 -21.50 0.63
N CYS A 306 -4.90 -22.08 0.78
CA CYS A 306 -5.11 -23.45 1.24
C CYS A 306 -4.66 -24.44 0.16
N LYS A 307 -5.05 -24.18 -1.11
CA LYS A 307 -4.60 -24.97 -2.27
C LYS A 307 -3.07 -24.99 -2.40
N ARG A 308 -2.39 -23.87 -2.12
CA ARG A 308 -0.92 -23.81 -2.14
C ARG A 308 -0.26 -24.55 -0.97
N MET A 309 -0.88 -24.53 0.21
CA MET A 309 -0.33 -25.20 1.39
C MET A 309 -0.58 -26.71 1.39
N LYS A 310 -1.67 -27.17 0.77
CA LYS A 310 -2.08 -28.59 0.74
C LYS A 310 -0.95 -29.55 0.37
N PRO A 311 -0.18 -29.36 -0.74
CA PRO A 311 0.89 -30.28 -1.11
C PRO A 311 2.00 -30.39 -0.05
N ASP A 312 2.40 -29.27 0.55
CA ASP A 312 3.42 -29.25 1.61
C ASP A 312 2.89 -29.89 2.89
N TYR A 313 1.60 -29.71 3.20
CA TYR A 313 0.95 -30.33 4.35
C TYR A 313 0.86 -31.85 4.21
N GLU A 314 0.46 -32.36 3.04
CA GLU A 314 0.44 -33.80 2.73
C GLU A 314 1.85 -34.40 2.76
N LYS A 315 2.83 -33.70 2.18
CA LYS A 315 4.23 -34.11 2.21
C LYS A 315 4.79 -34.17 3.63
N ALA A 316 4.44 -33.21 4.49
CA ALA A 316 4.83 -33.23 5.89
C ALA A 316 4.19 -34.41 6.64
N ALA A 317 2.90 -34.68 6.43
CA ALA A 317 2.22 -35.84 7.01
C ALA A 317 2.94 -37.15 6.63
N ARG A 318 3.28 -37.29 5.34
CA ARG A 318 4.03 -38.44 4.84
C ARG A 318 5.39 -38.59 5.51
N MET A 319 6.14 -37.49 5.59
CA MET A 319 7.46 -37.48 6.23
C MET A 319 7.38 -37.82 7.72
N MET A 320 6.31 -37.44 8.42
CA MET A 320 6.11 -37.82 9.81
C MET A 320 5.95 -39.33 9.97
N VAL A 321 5.18 -39.97 9.08
CA VAL A 321 5.04 -41.44 9.05
C VAL A 321 6.39 -42.10 8.77
N ASP A 322 7.09 -41.67 7.71
CA ASP A 322 8.36 -42.28 7.29
C ASP A 322 9.47 -42.11 8.36
N GLN A 323 9.50 -40.96 9.05
CA GLN A 323 10.48 -40.66 10.11
C GLN A 323 10.02 -41.05 11.53
N LYS A 324 8.83 -41.64 11.67
CA LYS A 324 8.22 -42.01 12.96
C LYS A 324 8.16 -40.83 13.95
N ILE A 325 7.83 -39.64 13.45
CA ILE A 325 7.62 -38.45 14.27
C ILE A 325 6.26 -38.60 14.99
N PRO A 326 6.18 -38.42 16.31
CA PRO A 326 4.93 -38.57 17.04
C PRO A 326 3.91 -37.49 16.65
N GLY A 327 2.63 -37.88 16.68
CA GLY A 327 1.49 -37.02 16.36
C GLY A 327 0.94 -37.19 14.95
N LYS A 328 -0.10 -36.41 14.64
CA LYS A 328 -0.86 -36.47 13.39
C LYS A 328 -1.08 -35.09 12.79
N LEU A 329 -1.12 -35.04 11.46
CA LEU A 329 -1.67 -33.89 10.74
C LEU A 329 -3.12 -34.18 10.38
N ALA A 330 -4.01 -33.24 10.69
CA ALA A 330 -5.42 -33.32 10.37
C ALA A 330 -5.89 -32.08 9.60
N ALA A 331 -7.00 -32.23 8.89
CA ALA A 331 -7.65 -31.16 8.13
C ALA A 331 -9.16 -31.15 8.40
N VAL A 332 -9.72 -29.95 8.55
CA VAL A 332 -11.16 -29.71 8.71
C VAL A 332 -11.61 -28.76 7.62
N ASP A 333 -12.58 -29.19 6.80
CA ASP A 333 -13.26 -28.28 5.87
C ASP A 333 -14.19 -27.37 6.67
N ALA A 334 -13.73 -26.16 6.96
CA ALA A 334 -14.47 -25.19 7.76
C ALA A 334 -15.68 -24.60 7.02
N THR A 335 -15.84 -24.86 5.72
CA THR A 335 -17.03 -24.47 4.95
C THR A 335 -18.20 -25.43 5.20
N VAL A 336 -17.88 -26.69 5.51
CA VAL A 336 -18.82 -27.73 5.92
C VAL A 336 -19.00 -27.72 7.44
N GLU A 337 -17.89 -27.81 8.19
CA GLU A 337 -17.84 -27.92 9.65
C GLU A 337 -17.88 -26.56 10.36
N GLN A 338 -18.95 -25.79 10.10
CA GLN A 338 -19.08 -24.41 10.59
C GLN A 338 -19.13 -24.33 12.13
N SER A 339 -19.61 -25.38 12.81
CA SER A 339 -19.63 -25.50 14.27
C SER A 339 -18.22 -25.51 14.85
N LEU A 340 -17.31 -26.32 14.28
CA LEU A 340 -15.90 -26.37 14.67
C LEU A 340 -15.19 -25.06 14.34
N ALA A 341 -15.42 -24.49 13.15
CA ALA A 341 -14.85 -23.20 12.77
C ALA A 341 -15.23 -22.08 13.76
N LYS A 342 -16.49 -22.07 14.22
CA LYS A 342 -16.97 -21.14 15.25
C LYS A 342 -16.37 -21.43 16.63
N LYS A 343 -16.34 -22.71 17.06
CA LYS A 343 -15.76 -23.16 18.35
C LYS A 343 -14.32 -22.67 18.50
N PHE A 344 -13.53 -22.78 17.44
CA PHE A 344 -12.12 -22.41 17.43
C PHE A 344 -11.82 -21.01 16.87
N LYS A 345 -12.86 -20.17 16.67
CA LYS A 345 -12.75 -18.77 16.23
C LYS A 345 -11.92 -18.61 14.94
N VAL A 346 -12.15 -19.47 13.95
CA VAL A 346 -11.50 -19.37 12.64
C VAL A 346 -12.02 -18.14 11.90
N GLN A 347 -11.15 -17.15 11.67
CA GLN A 347 -11.51 -15.87 11.02
C GLN A 347 -11.00 -15.76 9.57
N GLY A 348 -10.14 -16.68 9.14
CA GLY A 348 -9.56 -16.70 7.80
C GLY A 348 -8.96 -18.07 7.47
N TYR A 349 -8.59 -18.27 6.21
CA TYR A 349 -8.11 -19.56 5.72
C TYR A 349 -6.74 -19.43 5.02
N PRO A 350 -5.83 -20.41 5.18
CA PRO A 350 -5.91 -21.48 6.16
C PRO A 350 -5.62 -20.95 7.58
N THR A 351 -6.28 -21.51 8.58
CA THR A 351 -5.90 -21.35 10.00
C THR A 351 -5.42 -22.69 10.51
N VAL A 352 -4.20 -22.74 11.06
CA VAL A 352 -3.62 -23.99 11.57
C VAL A 352 -3.53 -23.90 13.09
N LYS A 353 -3.99 -24.92 13.80
CA LYS A 353 -4.07 -24.95 15.26
C LYS A 353 -3.41 -26.20 15.80
N LEU A 354 -2.57 -26.05 16.81
CA LEU A 354 -1.94 -27.18 17.49
C LEU A 354 -2.77 -27.59 18.70
N PHE A 355 -3.01 -28.89 18.78
CA PHE A 355 -3.58 -29.58 19.93
C PHE A 355 -2.54 -30.54 20.49
N HIS A 356 -2.42 -30.58 21.81
CA HIS A 356 -1.53 -31.49 22.51
C HIS A 356 -2.19 -31.93 23.80
N GLU A 357 -2.20 -33.24 24.06
CA GLU A 357 -2.86 -33.87 25.22
C GLU A 357 -4.34 -33.46 25.34
N GLY A 358 -5.10 -33.58 24.24
CA GLY A 358 -6.52 -33.26 24.24
C GLY A 358 -6.86 -31.76 24.33
N GLN A 359 -5.87 -30.86 24.37
CA GLN A 359 -6.08 -29.43 24.59
C GLN A 359 -5.55 -28.58 23.44
N PHE A 360 -6.29 -27.53 23.07
CA PHE A 360 -5.79 -26.47 22.20
C PHE A 360 -4.62 -25.75 22.89
N LYS A 361 -3.50 -25.59 22.17
CA LYS A 361 -2.32 -24.88 22.68
C LYS A 361 -2.20 -23.49 22.05
N PHE A 362 -2.06 -23.41 20.72
CA PHE A 362 -1.89 -22.15 20.00
C PHE A 362 -2.17 -22.28 18.50
N ASP A 363 -2.26 -21.12 17.84
CA ASP A 363 -2.34 -21.01 16.39
C ASP A 363 -0.93 -21.13 15.81
N ALA A 364 -0.71 -22.10 14.93
CA ALA A 364 0.57 -22.37 14.31
C ALA A 364 0.70 -21.62 12.98
N ASN A 365 1.61 -20.65 12.89
CA ASN A 365 1.88 -19.94 11.63
C ASN A 365 2.92 -20.68 10.78
N VAL A 366 2.64 -21.93 10.44
CA VAL A 366 3.47 -22.80 9.59
C VAL A 366 2.80 -23.00 8.24
N ARG A 367 3.59 -23.07 7.16
CA ARG A 367 3.07 -23.24 5.79
C ARG A 367 3.91 -24.17 4.93
N ASP A 368 5.20 -24.28 5.21
CA ASP A 368 6.14 -25.18 4.56
C ASP A 368 6.41 -26.44 5.39
N VAL A 369 6.93 -27.46 4.71
CA VAL A 369 7.20 -28.80 5.26
C VAL A 369 8.15 -28.74 6.46
N GLU A 370 9.25 -27.99 6.38
CA GLU A 370 10.30 -28.01 7.39
C GLU A 370 9.81 -27.44 8.72
N ARG A 371 9.07 -26.33 8.67
CA ARG A 371 8.49 -25.70 9.87
C ARG A 371 7.37 -26.55 10.48
N ILE A 372 6.58 -27.26 9.67
CA ILE A 372 5.61 -28.24 10.17
C ILE A 372 6.34 -29.37 10.91
N ILE A 373 7.34 -29.99 10.28
CA ILE A 373 8.10 -31.10 10.87
C ILE A 373 8.81 -30.68 12.17
N THR A 374 9.42 -29.49 12.17
CA THR A 374 10.08 -28.93 13.36
C THR A 374 9.10 -28.75 14.50
N LEU A 375 7.93 -28.16 14.22
CA LEU A 375 6.87 -28.00 15.21
C LEU A 375 6.39 -29.33 15.78
N MET A 376 6.20 -30.35 14.93
CA MET A 376 5.72 -31.66 15.38
C MET A 376 6.77 -32.43 16.20
N LYS A 377 8.07 -32.12 16.05
CA LYS A 377 9.14 -32.66 16.89
C LYS A 377 9.23 -32.01 18.27
N ASP A 378 8.87 -30.74 18.40
CA ASP A 378 8.78 -30.00 19.68
C ASP A 378 7.45 -29.22 19.80
N PRO A 379 6.33 -29.91 20.10
CA PRO A 379 4.99 -29.31 20.09
C PRO A 379 4.71 -28.40 21.30
N THR A 380 5.67 -28.27 22.23
CA THR A 380 5.51 -27.50 23.46
C THR A 380 5.81 -26.02 23.27
N LYS A 381 6.53 -25.68 22.20
CA LYS A 381 6.89 -24.30 21.87
C LYS A 381 6.12 -23.89 20.62
N PRO A 382 5.51 -22.70 20.59
CA PRO A 382 5.08 -22.13 19.32
C PRO A 382 6.26 -22.17 18.35
N PRO A 383 6.03 -22.50 17.07
CA PRO A 383 7.10 -22.45 16.09
C PRO A 383 7.71 -21.05 16.21
N PRO A 384 9.04 -20.92 16.25
CA PRO A 384 9.65 -19.61 16.32
C PRO A 384 8.98 -18.74 15.26
N VAL A 385 8.50 -17.57 15.67
CA VAL A 385 8.20 -16.49 14.71
C VAL A 385 9.41 -16.52 13.77
N PRO A 386 9.22 -16.66 12.44
CA PRO A 386 10.35 -16.78 11.53
C PRO A 386 11.38 -15.80 12.01
N GLU A 387 12.55 -16.30 12.46
CA GLU A 387 13.62 -15.42 12.93
C GLU A 387 13.67 -14.33 11.90
N GLU A 388 13.44 -13.08 12.32
CA GLU A 388 13.37 -11.95 11.38
C GLU A 388 14.54 -12.16 10.43
N GLU A 389 14.23 -12.53 9.17
CA GLU A 389 15.28 -12.89 8.22
C GLU A 389 16.23 -11.72 8.29
N LYS A 390 17.48 -11.97 8.75
CA LYS A 390 18.41 -10.88 9.04
C LYS A 390 18.31 -9.91 7.87
N PRO A 391 18.09 -8.61 8.14
CA PRO A 391 17.84 -7.66 7.07
C PRO A 391 18.92 -7.86 6.01
N TRP A 392 18.58 -7.79 4.73
CA TRP A 392 19.53 -8.18 3.69
C TRP A 392 20.86 -7.43 3.83
N SER A 393 20.82 -6.18 4.31
CA SER A 393 21.98 -5.37 4.68
C SER A 393 22.94 -5.99 5.71
N ALA A 394 22.47 -6.91 6.55
CA ALA A 394 23.26 -7.65 7.52
C ALA A 394 23.84 -8.97 6.96
N VAL A 395 23.52 -9.35 5.72
CA VAL A 395 24.12 -10.50 5.04
C VAL A 395 25.33 -10.03 4.23
N PRO A 396 26.54 -10.52 4.50
CA PRO A 396 27.74 -10.12 3.75
C PRO A 396 27.57 -10.37 2.25
N SER A 397 27.81 -9.34 1.42
CA SER A 397 27.87 -9.44 -0.04
C SER A 397 28.43 -8.15 -0.64
N GLU A 398 28.80 -8.21 -1.93
CA GLU A 398 29.27 -7.05 -2.71
C GLU A 398 28.15 -6.08 -3.13
N VAL A 399 26.93 -6.30 -2.65
CA VAL A 399 25.81 -5.38 -2.85
C VAL A 399 25.87 -4.27 -1.82
N ILE A 400 25.96 -3.02 -2.28
CA ILE A 400 25.96 -1.86 -1.40
C ILE A 400 24.53 -1.51 -0.98
N HIS A 401 24.25 -1.59 0.31
CA HIS A 401 22.95 -1.20 0.86
C HIS A 401 22.88 0.31 1.07
N LEU A 402 22.03 0.95 0.27
CA LEU A 402 21.81 2.39 0.28
C LEU A 402 20.82 2.77 1.38
N THR A 403 21.12 3.89 2.04
CA THR A 403 20.21 4.56 2.98
C THR A 403 19.80 5.92 2.41
N THR A 404 18.89 6.61 3.08
CA THR A 404 18.49 7.98 2.70
C THR A 404 19.69 8.93 2.64
N GLU A 405 20.66 8.76 3.53
CA GLU A 405 21.86 9.59 3.64
C GLU A 405 22.92 9.21 2.60
N SER A 406 23.09 7.89 2.34
CA SER A 406 24.17 7.38 1.49
C SER A 406 23.80 7.34 0.01
N TYR A 407 22.51 7.29 -0.33
CA TYR A 407 21.98 7.16 -1.69
C TYR A 407 22.64 8.13 -2.69
N LYS A 408 22.52 9.44 -2.45
CA LYS A 408 23.09 10.46 -3.35
C LYS A 408 24.62 10.45 -3.35
N GLN A 409 25.24 10.11 -2.23
CA GLN A 409 26.70 10.14 -2.10
C GLN A 409 27.35 9.00 -2.88
N ILE A 410 26.77 7.80 -2.82
CA ILE A 410 27.28 6.61 -3.50
C ILE A 410 27.06 6.73 -5.00
N LEU A 411 25.87 7.16 -5.45
CA LEU A 411 25.59 7.34 -6.88
C LEU A 411 26.49 8.41 -7.54
N LYS A 412 26.99 9.39 -6.78
CA LYS A 412 27.95 10.38 -7.28
C LYS A 412 29.40 9.87 -7.37
N LYS A 413 29.72 8.76 -6.69
CA LYS A 413 31.07 8.19 -6.65
C LYS A 413 31.27 7.04 -7.64
N LYS A 414 30.19 6.52 -8.20
CA LYS A 414 30.20 5.33 -9.06
C LYS A 414 29.83 5.74 -10.48
N ARG A 415 30.68 5.38 -11.46
CA ARG A 415 30.40 5.63 -12.88
C ARG A 415 29.12 4.94 -13.33
N HIS A 416 28.98 3.66 -12.95
CA HIS A 416 27.84 2.80 -13.28
C HIS A 416 27.26 2.24 -11.99
N ALA A 417 25.96 2.42 -11.76
CA ALA A 417 25.28 1.81 -10.63
C ALA A 417 23.96 1.18 -11.09
N LEU A 418 23.76 -0.10 -10.78
CA LEU A 418 22.44 -0.72 -10.85
C LEU A 418 21.87 -0.74 -9.44
N VAL A 419 20.69 -0.17 -9.24
CA VAL A 419 20.03 -0.09 -7.92
C VAL A 419 18.77 -0.95 -7.93
N MET A 420 18.67 -1.86 -6.97
CA MET A 420 17.49 -2.67 -6.70
C MET A 420 16.66 -2.04 -5.59
N TYR A 421 15.48 -1.56 -5.96
CA TYR A 421 14.46 -1.08 -5.03
C TYR A 421 13.55 -2.25 -4.66
N TYR A 422 13.52 -2.61 -3.37
CA TYR A 422 12.86 -3.83 -2.92
C TYR A 422 12.08 -3.63 -1.61
N ALA A 423 11.28 -4.64 -1.27
CA ALA A 423 10.68 -4.80 0.05
C ALA A 423 11.03 -6.20 0.59
N PRO A 424 11.31 -6.39 1.89
CA PRO A 424 11.71 -7.69 2.43
C PRO A 424 10.66 -8.80 2.23
N TRP A 425 9.38 -8.44 2.23
CA TRP A 425 8.25 -9.37 2.05
C TRP A 425 7.93 -9.67 0.58
N CYS A 426 8.60 -9.03 -0.38
CA CYS A 426 8.33 -9.20 -1.81
C CYS A 426 8.97 -10.50 -2.34
N GLY A 427 8.13 -11.48 -2.70
CA GLY A 427 8.61 -12.78 -3.22
C GLY A 427 9.46 -12.68 -4.48
N HIS A 428 9.12 -11.78 -5.42
CA HIS A 428 9.95 -11.53 -6.61
C HIS A 428 11.33 -10.96 -6.26
N CYS A 429 11.42 -10.18 -5.18
CA CYS A 429 12.65 -9.62 -4.67
C CYS A 429 13.52 -10.71 -4.03
N LYS A 430 12.90 -11.59 -3.24
CA LYS A 430 13.57 -12.77 -2.66
C LYS A 430 14.15 -13.68 -3.74
N ASN A 431 13.43 -13.88 -4.85
CA ASN A 431 13.91 -14.70 -5.96
C ASN A 431 15.05 -14.04 -6.75
N LEU A 432 15.04 -12.72 -6.91
CA LEU A 432 16.09 -11.99 -7.63
C LEU A 432 17.38 -11.83 -6.82
N LYS A 433 17.26 -11.69 -5.49
CA LYS A 433 18.36 -11.46 -4.56
C LYS A 433 19.61 -12.35 -4.80
N PRO A 434 19.52 -13.69 -4.90
CA PRO A 434 20.71 -14.52 -5.12
C PRO A 434 21.41 -14.19 -6.45
N HIS A 435 20.67 -14.08 -7.56
CA HIS A 435 21.24 -13.70 -8.86
C HIS A 435 21.87 -12.31 -8.85
N TYR A 436 21.28 -11.37 -8.10
CA TYR A 436 21.78 -10.02 -7.97
C TYR A 436 23.08 -9.95 -7.16
N GLN A 437 23.20 -10.73 -6.09
CA GLN A 437 24.43 -10.86 -5.30
C GLN A 437 25.55 -11.53 -6.12
N ASP A 438 25.22 -12.60 -6.84
CA ASP A 438 26.20 -13.27 -7.71
C ASP A 438 26.68 -12.38 -8.85
N ALA A 439 25.81 -11.50 -9.37
CA ALA A 439 26.18 -10.50 -10.37
C ALA A 439 27.06 -9.40 -9.77
N ALA A 440 26.76 -8.94 -8.54
CA ALA A 440 27.57 -7.94 -7.83
C ALA A 440 29.02 -8.43 -7.62
N GLN A 441 29.18 -9.69 -7.22
CA GLN A 441 30.49 -10.31 -7.00
C GLN A 441 31.39 -10.24 -8.24
N VAL A 442 30.84 -10.34 -9.45
CA VAL A 442 31.62 -10.28 -10.71
C VAL A 442 32.30 -8.93 -10.93
N PHE A 443 31.83 -7.87 -10.27
CA PHE A 443 32.36 -6.52 -10.39
C PHE A 443 33.07 -6.03 -9.12
N GLU A 444 33.44 -6.93 -8.20
CA GLU A 444 34.10 -6.57 -6.92
C GLU A 444 35.39 -5.76 -7.13
N ASP A 445 36.17 -6.12 -8.13
CA ASP A 445 37.45 -5.48 -8.50
C ASP A 445 37.27 -4.24 -9.40
N GLU A 446 36.04 -3.85 -9.72
CA GLU A 446 35.72 -2.71 -10.59
C GLU A 446 35.16 -1.53 -9.80
N PRO A 447 36.00 -0.67 -9.20
CA PRO A 447 35.56 0.32 -8.20
C PRO A 447 34.60 1.38 -8.74
N GLN A 448 34.51 1.53 -10.07
CA GLN A 448 33.62 2.46 -10.76
C GLN A 448 32.25 1.86 -11.10
N VAL A 449 32.07 0.55 -10.94
CA VAL A 449 30.81 -0.17 -11.15
C VAL A 449 30.26 -0.58 -9.79
N THR A 450 28.94 -0.59 -9.62
CA THR A 450 28.35 -1.11 -8.38
C THR A 450 26.96 -1.69 -8.61
N PHE A 451 26.65 -2.71 -7.82
CA PHE A 451 25.31 -3.17 -7.56
C PHE A 451 24.91 -2.66 -6.18
N ALA A 452 23.80 -1.96 -6.12
CA ALA A 452 23.27 -1.37 -4.92
C ALA A 452 21.83 -1.85 -4.68
N ALA A 453 21.40 -1.84 -3.43
CA ALA A 453 20.04 -2.18 -3.03
C ALA A 453 19.50 -1.17 -2.02
N LEU A 454 18.22 -0.84 -2.10
CA LEU A 454 17.55 0.08 -1.18
C LEU A 454 16.21 -0.51 -0.75
N ASP A 455 16.04 -0.65 0.57
CA ASP A 455 14.80 -1.13 1.18
C ASP A 455 13.77 -0.01 1.20
N CYS A 456 12.72 -0.15 0.40
CA CYS A 456 11.66 0.86 0.30
C CYS A 456 10.68 0.84 1.47
N THR A 457 10.71 -0.19 2.32
CA THR A 457 9.93 -0.22 3.57
C THR A 457 10.55 0.67 4.64
N GLU A 458 11.88 0.87 4.60
CA GLU A 458 12.61 1.78 5.49
C GLU A 458 12.86 3.16 4.86
N HIS A 459 13.11 3.21 3.56
CA HIS A 459 13.52 4.41 2.83
C HIS A 459 12.54 4.82 1.72
N GLY A 460 11.25 4.73 2.02
CA GLY A 460 10.16 4.95 1.05
C GLY A 460 10.20 6.29 0.32
N GLU A 461 10.67 7.37 0.96
CA GLU A 461 10.79 8.69 0.31
C GLU A 461 11.83 8.68 -0.83
N VAL A 462 12.92 7.92 -0.68
CA VAL A 462 13.91 7.76 -1.76
C VAL A 462 13.32 6.95 -2.91
N CYS A 463 12.55 5.91 -2.61
CA CYS A 463 11.88 5.10 -3.64
C CYS A 463 10.84 5.91 -4.42
N LYS A 464 10.04 6.73 -3.73
CA LYS A 464 9.11 7.66 -4.37
C LYS A 464 9.85 8.67 -5.24
N PHE A 465 10.94 9.26 -4.73
CA PHE A 465 11.77 10.18 -5.50
C PHE A 465 12.37 9.52 -6.76
N ALA A 466 12.79 8.26 -6.65
CA ALA A 466 13.29 7.48 -7.77
C ALA A 466 12.18 7.01 -8.73
N GLY A 467 10.90 7.27 -8.45
CA GLY A 467 9.77 6.87 -9.30
C GLY A 467 9.49 5.36 -9.25
N VAL A 468 9.69 4.72 -8.11
CA VAL A 468 9.40 3.29 -7.90
C VAL A 468 7.91 3.09 -7.63
N SER A 469 7.24 2.30 -8.47
CA SER A 469 5.80 2.00 -8.38
C SER A 469 5.49 0.53 -8.05
N GLY A 470 6.51 -0.32 -7.96
CA GLY A 470 6.38 -1.74 -7.64
C GLY A 470 7.73 -2.37 -7.28
N TYR A 471 7.72 -3.62 -6.82
CA TYR A 471 8.94 -4.31 -6.39
C TYR A 471 9.11 -5.68 -7.06
N PRO A 472 10.35 -6.07 -7.43
CA PRO A 472 11.54 -5.23 -7.45
C PRO A 472 11.53 -4.29 -8.68
N THR A 473 11.95 -3.05 -8.50
CA THR A 473 12.31 -2.15 -9.60
C THR A 473 13.83 -2.04 -9.66
N LEU A 474 14.40 -2.27 -10.85
CA LEU A 474 15.83 -2.07 -11.09
C LEU A 474 16.01 -0.79 -11.89
N LYS A 475 16.86 0.12 -11.43
CA LYS A 475 17.23 1.33 -12.19
C LYS A 475 18.72 1.43 -12.34
N TYR A 476 19.14 1.78 -13.54
CA TYR A 476 20.53 2.03 -13.88
C TYR A 476 20.82 3.52 -13.82
N TYR A 477 21.96 3.86 -13.23
CA TYR A 477 22.46 5.22 -13.08
C TYR A 477 23.85 5.33 -13.68
N HIS A 478 24.08 6.40 -14.42
CA HIS A 478 25.40 6.74 -14.94
C HIS A 478 25.79 8.17 -14.51
N TYR A 479 26.94 8.28 -13.84
CA TYR A 479 27.33 9.53 -13.18
C TYR A 479 27.68 10.65 -14.16
N TYR A 480 28.53 10.39 -15.15
CA TYR A 480 29.09 11.46 -16.00
C TYR A 480 28.05 12.12 -16.92
N ASN A 481 27.13 11.34 -17.47
CA ASN A 481 26.02 11.84 -18.29
C ASN A 481 24.81 12.24 -17.45
N LYS A 482 24.85 12.04 -16.12
CA LYS A 482 23.69 12.18 -15.22
C LYS A 482 22.45 11.49 -15.78
N GLY A 483 22.61 10.31 -16.35
CA GLY A 483 21.53 9.55 -16.96
C GLY A 483 20.98 8.52 -15.98
N GLN A 484 19.67 8.34 -15.98
CA GLN A 484 19.02 7.21 -15.32
C GLN A 484 18.02 6.52 -16.25
N SER A 485 17.89 5.21 -16.15
CA SER A 485 16.91 4.43 -16.91
C SER A 485 16.42 3.24 -16.13
N ASP A 486 15.19 2.79 -16.46
CA ASP A 486 14.66 1.56 -15.92
C ASP A 486 15.36 0.36 -16.59
N TYR A 487 15.76 -0.61 -15.77
CA TYR A 487 16.23 -1.89 -16.27
C TYR A 487 15.06 -2.86 -16.43
N ASN A 488 14.76 -3.19 -17.68
CA ASN A 488 13.69 -4.12 -18.07
C ASN A 488 14.23 -5.43 -18.66
N GLY A 489 15.53 -5.72 -18.47
CA GLY A 489 16.17 -6.94 -18.95
C GLY A 489 15.85 -8.18 -18.10
N GLY A 490 16.49 -9.30 -18.45
CA GLY A 490 16.33 -10.56 -17.71
C GLY A 490 16.86 -10.48 -16.27
N ARG A 491 16.38 -11.37 -15.41
CA ARG A 491 16.64 -11.32 -13.95
C ARG A 491 17.64 -12.37 -13.48
N THR A 492 18.38 -12.96 -14.41
CA THR A 492 19.46 -13.93 -14.12
C THR A 492 20.78 -13.21 -13.92
N LYS A 493 21.77 -13.90 -13.33
CA LYS A 493 23.13 -13.38 -13.17
C LYS A 493 23.71 -12.95 -14.52
N GLU A 494 23.55 -13.80 -15.54
CA GLU A 494 24.10 -13.61 -16.88
C GLU A 494 23.53 -12.34 -17.54
N ASP A 495 22.22 -12.11 -17.41
CA ASP A 495 21.55 -10.93 -17.97
C ASP A 495 21.99 -9.63 -17.30
N LEU A 496 22.13 -9.65 -15.96
CA LEU A 496 22.57 -8.50 -15.17
C LEU A 496 24.04 -8.15 -15.48
N VAL A 497 24.92 -9.16 -15.53
CA VAL A 497 26.33 -8.98 -15.90
C VAL A 497 26.46 -8.45 -17.32
N LYS A 498 25.73 -9.04 -18.28
CA LYS A 498 25.74 -8.61 -19.68
C LYS A 498 25.34 -7.14 -19.82
N PHE A 499 24.30 -6.72 -19.10
CA PHE A 499 23.87 -5.33 -19.09
C PHE A 499 24.92 -4.40 -18.49
N MET A 500 25.49 -4.74 -17.33
CA MET A 500 26.46 -3.88 -16.66
C MET A 500 27.82 -3.82 -17.38
N ARG A 501 28.17 -4.85 -18.17
CA ARG A 501 29.34 -4.83 -19.06
C ARG A 501 29.16 -3.90 -20.27
N ASN A 502 27.93 -3.76 -20.76
CA ASN A 502 27.62 -2.93 -21.92
C ASN A 502 26.29 -2.18 -21.75
N PRO A 503 26.23 -1.20 -20.82
CA PRO A 503 25.01 -0.48 -20.55
C PRO A 503 24.68 0.48 -21.70
N PRO A 504 23.40 0.64 -22.07
CA PRO A 504 22.99 1.57 -23.11
C PRO A 504 23.33 3.01 -22.74
N GLU A 505 23.56 3.87 -23.73
CA GLU A 505 23.66 5.31 -23.50
C GLU A 505 22.32 5.84 -22.97
N VAL A 506 22.39 6.58 -21.87
CA VAL A 506 21.20 7.16 -21.22
C VAL A 506 21.21 8.67 -21.41
N ALA A 507 20.06 9.24 -21.79
CA ALA A 507 19.89 10.67 -21.96
C ALA A 507 20.02 11.41 -20.60
N LYS A 508 20.42 12.69 -20.64
CA LYS A 508 20.57 13.56 -19.46
C LYS A 508 19.21 13.83 -18.82
N ASP A 509 18.98 13.36 -17.60
CA ASP A 509 17.87 13.79 -16.74
C ASP A 509 18.41 14.07 -15.32
N GLU A 510 18.13 15.25 -14.78
CA GLU A 510 18.81 15.78 -13.58
C GLU A 510 18.61 14.92 -12.31
N LEU A 511 19.72 14.39 -11.78
CA LEU A 511 19.86 13.61 -10.52
C LEU A 511 19.69 14.44 -9.23
#